data_AF-A0A4U9UIZ2-F1
#
_entry.id   AF-A0A4U9UIZ2-F1
#
_cell.length_a   1.000
_cell.length_b   1.000
_cell.length_c   1.000
_cell.angle_alpha   90.00
_cell.angle_beta   90.00
_cell.angle_gamma   90.00
#
_symmetry.space_group_name_H-M   'P 1'
#
loop_
_entity.id
_entity.type
_entity.pdbx_description
1 polymer ?
#
loop_
_entity_poly.entity_id
_entity_poly.type
_entity_poly.pdbx_seq_one_letter_code
_entity_poly.pdbx_strand_id
1 'polypeptide(L)' 'MHGTLSAELVAGQTLQVSTDGGRTWFDALVEGAQWAAQDLNEHAANWNDPDPRDGSVR' A
#
# COMPACT_ATOMS: atom_id res chain seq x y z
N MET A 1 3.05 -0.84 1.66
CA MET A 1 3.10 -2.26 2.06
C MET A 1 4.55 -2.74 2.08
N HIS A 2 4.94 -3.65 2.97
CA HIS A 2 6.30 -4.21 3.02
C HIS A 2 6.31 -5.65 3.58
N GLY A 3 7.41 -6.36 3.41
CA GLY A 3 7.62 -7.68 3.99
C GLY A 3 9.00 -8.28 3.71
N THR A 4 9.12 -9.57 4.01
CA THR A 4 10.35 -10.35 3.79
C THR A 4 10.04 -11.60 2.97
N LEU A 5 10.92 -11.92 2.03
CA LEU A 5 10.88 -13.15 1.25
C LEU A 5 11.62 -14.27 1.98
N SER A 6 11.19 -15.51 1.77
CA SER A 6 11.88 -16.68 2.32
C SER A 6 13.27 -16.91 1.68
N ALA A 7 13.53 -16.29 0.53
CA ALA A 7 14.81 -16.29 -0.18
C ALA A 7 14.91 -15.07 -1.10
N GLU A 8 16.13 -14.64 -1.43
CA GLU A 8 16.38 -13.53 -2.36
C GLU A 8 15.96 -13.88 -3.79
N LEU A 9 15.65 -12.84 -4.59
CA LEU A 9 15.38 -13.02 -6.00
C LEU A 9 16.69 -13.30 -6.75
N VAL A 10 16.74 -14.39 -7.52
CA VAL A 10 17.81 -14.57 -8.51
C VAL A 10 17.72 -13.54 -9.63
N ALA A 11 18.86 -13.29 -10.28
CA ALA A 11 18.97 -12.31 -11.36
C ALA A 11 17.92 -12.55 -12.46
N GLY A 12 17.23 -11.46 -12.86
CA GLY A 12 16.19 -11.49 -13.88
C GLY A 12 14.77 -11.75 -13.36
N GLN A 13 14.58 -12.00 -12.05
CA GLN A 13 13.25 -12.07 -11.46
C GLN A 13 12.78 -10.72 -10.92
N THR A 14 11.47 -10.54 -10.85
CA THR A 14 10.82 -9.41 -10.16
C THR A 14 9.78 -9.93 -9.17
N LEU A 15 9.51 -9.16 -8.12
CA LEU A 15 8.36 -9.39 -7.25
C LEU A 15 7.26 -8.44 -7.72
N GLN A 16 6.09 -9.00 -8.03
CA GLN A 16 4.92 -8.21 -8.40
C GLN A 16 3.85 -8.29 -7.32
N VAL A 17 3.25 -7.13 -7.04
CA VAL A 17 2.18 -6.99 -6.05
C VAL A 17 0.92 -6.51 -6.76
N SER A 18 -0.23 -6.98 -6.27
CA SER A 18 -1.55 -6.53 -6.70
C SER A 18 -2.38 -6.19 -5.47
N THR A 19 -3.08 -5.06 -5.51
CA THR A 19 -3.99 -4.61 -4.45
C THR A 19 -5.47 -4.73 -4.84
N ASP A 20 -5.77 -5.07 -6.10
CA ASP A 20 -7.12 -5.11 -6.66
C ASP A 20 -7.63 -6.53 -6.95
N GLY A 21 -7.04 -7.52 -6.28
CA GLY A 21 -7.39 -8.94 -6.45
C GLY A 21 -6.83 -9.57 -7.72
N GLY A 22 -5.72 -9.04 -8.25
CA GLY A 22 -4.99 -9.61 -9.38
C GLY A 22 -5.38 -9.07 -10.75
N ARG A 23 -6.11 -7.95 -10.82
CA ARG A 23 -6.51 -7.29 -12.08
C ARG A 23 -5.38 -6.42 -12.61
N THR A 24 -4.63 -5.77 -11.73
CA THR A 24 -3.41 -5.03 -12.04
C THR A 24 -2.25 -5.49 -11.16
N TRP A 25 -1.05 -5.41 -11.71
CA TRP A 25 0.19 -5.84 -11.07
C TRP A 25 1.26 -4.78 -11.28
N PHE A 26 2.09 -4.58 -10.27
CA PHE A 26 3.19 -3.62 -10.30
C PHE A 26 4.42 -4.19 -9.60
N ASP A 27 5.59 -3.82 -10.08
CA ASP A 27 6.85 -4.27 -9.50
C ASP A 27 7.07 -3.63 -8.11
N ALA A 28 7.42 -4.47 -7.14
CA ALA A 28 7.85 -4.04 -5.82
C ALA A 28 9.34 -3.65 -5.85
N LEU A 29 9.73 -2.75 -4.96
CA LEU A 29 11.13 -2.51 -4.65
C LEU A 29 11.65 -3.68 -3.81
N VAL A 30 12.68 -4.37 -4.30
CA VAL A 30 13.32 -5.49 -3.59
C VAL A 30 14.78 -5.15 -3.31
N GLU A 31 15.20 -5.33 -2.05
CA GLU A 31 16.59 -5.23 -1.63
C GLU A 31 16.94 -6.49 -0.82
N GLY A 32 17.69 -7.38 -1.47
CA GLY A 32 17.94 -8.74 -0.97
C GLY A 32 16.65 -9.53 -0.77
N ALA A 33 16.35 -9.86 0.50
CA ALA A 33 15.10 -10.53 0.87
C ALA A 33 14.01 -9.56 1.37
N GLN A 34 14.31 -8.27 1.53
CA GLN A 34 13.33 -7.27 1.94
C GLN A 34 12.61 -6.69 0.74
N TRP A 35 11.33 -6.37 0.91
CA TRP A 35 10.57 -5.73 -0.15
C TRP A 35 9.60 -4.68 0.38
N ALA A 36 9.33 -3.69 -0.46
CA ALA A 36 8.31 -2.68 -0.23
C ALA A 36 7.56 -2.36 -1.53
N ALA A 37 6.29 -2.03 -1.41
CA ALA A 37 5.44 -1.60 -2.51
C ALA A 37 4.49 -0.48 -2.06
N GLN A 38 4.14 0.41 -2.97
CA GLN A 38 3.13 1.42 -2.71
C GLN A 38 1.77 0.75 -2.51
N ASP A 39 1.03 1.17 -1.48
CA ASP A 39 -0.38 0.84 -1.39
C ASP A 39 -1.14 1.74 -2.36
N LEU A 40 -1.76 1.14 -3.37
CA LEU A 40 -2.52 1.85 -4.40
C LEU A 40 -4.02 1.87 -4.10
N ASN A 41 -4.43 1.40 -2.92
CA ASN A 41 -5.82 1.43 -2.54
C ASN A 41 -6.24 2.88 -2.30
N GLU A 42 -7.23 3.32 -3.06
CA GLU A 42 -7.89 4.58 -2.80
C GLU A 42 -8.68 4.46 -1.49
N HIS A 43 -8.35 5.30 -0.52
CA HIS A 43 -9.16 5.44 0.68
C HIS A 43 -10.28 6.43 0.36
N ALA A 44 -11.39 5.94 -0.17
CA ALA A 44 -12.61 6.72 -0.44
C ALA A 44 -13.34 7.21 0.84
N ALA A 45 -12.69 7.13 2.00
CA ALA A 45 -13.27 7.63 3.24
C ALA A 45 -13.27 9.16 3.20
N ASN A 46 -14.47 9.74 3.12
CA ASN A 46 -14.67 11.13 3.46
C ASN A 46 -14.22 11.30 4.92
N TRP A 47 -13.16 12.08 5.12
CA TRP A 47 -12.69 12.49 6.44
C TRP A 47 -13.70 13.50 7.01
N ASN A 48 -14.92 13.03 7.29
CA ASN A 48 -15.90 13.79 8.02
C ASN A 48 -15.54 13.60 9.49
N ASP A 49 -14.66 14.45 9.99
CA ASP A 49 -14.50 14.67 11.42
C ASP A 49 -15.48 15.78 11.82
N PRO A 50 -16.70 15.45 12.30
CA PRO A 50 -17.53 16.45 12.93
C PRO A 50 -16.93 16.74 14.31
N ASP A 51 -15.93 17.61 14.39
CA ASP A 51 -15.45 18.10 15.70
C ASP A 51 -16.62 18.83 16.40
N PRO A 52 -17.07 18.36 17.58
CA PRO A 52 -18.17 19.00 18.31
C PRO A 52 -17.74 20.26 19.09
N ARG A 53 -16.58 20.86 18.79
CA ARG A 53 -16.03 22.02 19.52
C ARG A 53 -16.03 23.35 18.75
N ASP A 54 -16.55 23.41 17.53
CA ASP A 54 -16.87 24.72 16.95
C ASP A 54 -18.14 25.28 17.61
N GLY A 55 -17.92 26.26 18.48
CA GLY A 55 -18.93 26.81 19.35
C GLY A 55 -19.98 27.65 18.63
N SER A 56 -21.19 27.62 19.18
CA SER A 56 -22.31 28.54 18.90
C SER A 56 -22.92 28.45 17.51
N VAL A 57 -23.93 27.59 17.38
CA VAL A 57 -25.07 27.90 16.51
C VAL A 57 -26.08 28.67 17.37
N ARG A 58 -26.19 29.98 17.12
CA ARG A 58 -27.40 30.75 17.42
C ARG A 58 -28.35 30.59 16.23
#